data_AF-A0A9E2V651-F1
#
_entry.id   AF-A0A9E2V651-F1
#
_cell.length_a   1.000
_cell.length_b   1.000
_cell.length_c   1.000
_cell.angle_alpha   90.00
_cell.angle_beta   90.00
_cell.angle_gamma   90.00
#
_symmetry.space_group_name_H-M   'P 1'
#
loop_
_entity.id
_entity.type
_entity.pdbx_description
1 polymer ?
#
loop_
_entity_poly.entity_id
_entity_poly.type
_entity_poly.pdbx_seq_one_letter_code
_entity_poly.pdbx_strand_id
1 'polypeptide(L)'
;MGKLLKEFQETVREKALDIIWSQWAAVGVATDFASCTGYVVDPEALMCATATFGRYNPRIFDEAIDWMAENQKLVNVIRAKNVANNFREETRAVLGAVFDYLSTEMGLRKYTSRNGFWREHVPAEEKELFKVVGTGNREVPGGASEEFLRWMLVRGKVRTRGYSTGPDIYKPENLAFRLRWFFGVNARAEVIRFLMLNKDGNSSEVAKAVDQNQAQVHTVLNELVNSGLAKKYGKGREKLYSVERTTYQAFFGLSKPQKYLWWAGIFSALEKVLYDEEDNPEWYRSEYLMSSRFRDLTEAVSTIFRDGGLKTDVPDMNRYRGEEYRPAFMDYVIETLGELAGDTQKRRR
;
A
#
# COMPACT_ATOMS: atom_id res chain seq x y z
N MET A 1 7.07 25.83 -16.40
CA MET A 1 7.51 24.47 -16.08
C MET A 1 6.79 23.86 -14.88
N GLY A 2 6.84 24.49 -13.70
CA GLY A 2 6.19 23.97 -12.48
C GLY A 2 4.67 23.75 -12.58
N LYS A 3 3.97 24.33 -13.56
CA LYS A 3 2.54 24.08 -13.77
C LYS A 3 2.25 22.63 -14.22
N LEU A 4 2.96 22.13 -15.24
CA LEU A 4 2.78 20.76 -15.75
C LEU A 4 3.11 19.72 -14.68
N LEU A 5 4.19 19.93 -13.94
CA LEU A 5 4.59 19.03 -12.84
C LEU A 5 3.54 18.99 -11.73
N LYS A 6 2.99 20.14 -11.34
CA LYS A 6 1.92 20.23 -10.35
C LYS A 6 0.63 19.54 -10.80
N GLU A 7 0.23 19.75 -12.06
CA GLU A 7 -0.93 19.07 -12.67
C GLU A 7 -0.74 17.55 -12.71
N PHE A 8 0.47 17.08 -13.04
CA PHE A 8 0.83 15.66 -12.98
C PHE A 8 0.76 15.10 -11.56
N GLN A 9 1.39 15.76 -10.58
CA GLN A 9 1.36 15.35 -9.16
C GLN A 9 -0.08 15.31 -8.62
N GLU A 10 -0.91 16.29 -8.98
CA GLU A 10 -2.33 16.34 -8.66
C GLU A 10 -3.08 15.14 -9.25
N THR A 11 -2.87 14.85 -10.54
CA THR A 11 -3.51 13.72 -11.23
C THR A 11 -3.10 12.37 -10.59
N VAL A 12 -1.81 12.18 -10.30
CA VAL A 12 -1.30 10.97 -9.64
C VAL A 12 -1.93 10.81 -8.26
N ARG A 13 -1.99 11.90 -7.49
CA ARG A 13 -2.61 11.92 -6.16
C ARG A 13 -4.09 11.56 -6.21
N GLU A 14 -4.86 12.15 -7.12
CA GLU A 14 -6.29 11.86 -7.27
C GLU A 14 -6.53 10.40 -7.63
N LYS A 15 -5.81 9.87 -8.62
CA LYS A 15 -5.93 8.46 -9.03
C LYS A 15 -5.49 7.50 -7.91
N ALA A 16 -4.43 7.82 -7.18
CA ALA A 16 -4.01 7.03 -6.03
C ALA A 16 -5.11 7.01 -4.94
N LEU A 17 -5.72 8.16 -4.65
CA LEU A 17 -6.84 8.25 -3.71
C LEU A 17 -8.07 7.45 -4.16
N ASP A 18 -8.41 7.46 -5.45
CA ASP A 18 -9.50 6.63 -6.00
C ASP A 18 -9.24 5.13 -5.79
N ILE A 19 -8.01 4.69 -6.05
CA ILE A 19 -7.59 3.30 -5.80
C ILE A 19 -7.68 2.98 -4.31
N ILE A 20 -7.20 3.85 -3.42
CA ILE A 20 -7.25 3.64 -1.97
C ILE A 20 -8.72 3.60 -1.48
N TRP A 21 -9.58 4.50 -1.94
CA TRP A 21 -11.01 4.49 -1.60
C TRP A 21 -11.72 3.22 -2.06
N SER A 22 -11.47 2.77 -3.29
CA SER A 22 -12.06 1.51 -3.79
C SER A 22 -11.60 0.28 -3.02
N GLN A 23 -10.34 0.25 -2.56
CA GLN A 23 -9.84 -0.80 -1.68
C GLN A 23 -10.47 -0.74 -0.29
N TRP A 24 -10.60 0.45 0.31
CA TRP A 24 -11.33 0.62 1.58
C TRP A 24 -12.80 0.20 1.48
N ALA A 25 -13.46 0.56 0.37
CA ALA A 25 -14.82 0.13 0.07
C ALA A 25 -14.95 -1.40 -0.04
N ALA A 26 -13.95 -2.07 -0.62
CA ALA A 26 -13.95 -3.54 -0.74
C ALA A 26 -13.84 -4.26 0.62
N VAL A 27 -13.14 -3.65 1.58
CA VAL A 27 -12.90 -4.25 2.90
C VAL A 27 -13.91 -3.84 3.97
N GLY A 28 -14.92 -3.02 3.61
CA GLY A 28 -16.08 -2.75 4.46
C GLY A 28 -16.14 -1.34 5.06
N VAL A 29 -15.31 -0.39 4.60
CA VAL A 29 -15.47 1.03 4.96
C VAL A 29 -16.73 1.61 4.35
N ALA A 30 -17.49 2.38 5.12
CA ALA A 30 -18.72 3.03 4.69
C ALA A 30 -18.45 4.22 3.75
N THR A 31 -18.60 4.00 2.45
CA THR A 31 -18.29 5.01 1.43
C THR A 31 -19.15 4.84 0.18
N ASP A 32 -19.28 5.91 -0.60
CA ASP A 32 -20.04 5.92 -1.86
C ASP A 32 -19.19 5.44 -3.06
N PHE A 33 -17.91 5.15 -2.82
CA PHE A 33 -16.99 4.62 -3.82
C PHE A 33 -17.29 3.15 -4.12
N ALA A 34 -17.13 2.76 -5.39
CA ALA A 34 -17.24 1.37 -5.78
C ALA A 34 -16.09 0.54 -5.20
N SER A 35 -16.37 -0.68 -4.75
CA SER A 35 -15.34 -1.64 -4.33
C SER A 35 -14.43 -2.02 -5.50
N CYS A 36 -13.14 -2.17 -5.22
CA CYS A 36 -12.20 -2.71 -6.20
C CYS A 36 -12.51 -4.15 -6.59
N THR A 37 -12.12 -4.57 -7.80
CA THR A 37 -12.24 -5.97 -8.25
C THR A 37 -11.02 -6.39 -9.08
N GLY A 38 -10.72 -7.70 -9.12
CA GLY A 38 -9.69 -8.26 -10.00
C GLY A 38 -8.30 -8.41 -9.37
N TYR A 39 -8.11 -7.89 -8.16
CA TYR A 39 -6.92 -8.08 -7.34
C TYR A 39 -7.30 -8.24 -5.86
N VAL A 40 -6.38 -8.81 -5.08
CA VAL A 40 -6.55 -8.94 -3.64
C VAL A 40 -6.08 -7.68 -2.92
N VAL A 41 -6.85 -7.22 -1.94
CA VAL A 41 -6.49 -6.09 -1.07
C VAL A 41 -5.42 -6.52 -0.07
N ASP A 42 -4.43 -5.64 0.13
CA ASP A 42 -3.41 -5.79 1.15
C ASP A 42 -3.64 -4.76 2.26
N PRO A 43 -4.13 -5.16 3.45
CA PRO A 43 -4.52 -4.20 4.49
C PRO A 43 -3.33 -3.40 5.04
N GLU A 44 -2.16 -4.00 5.21
CA GLU A 44 -1.00 -3.26 5.75
C GLU A 44 -0.43 -2.27 4.74
N ALA A 45 -0.41 -2.63 3.45
CA ALA A 45 -0.02 -1.68 2.40
C ALA A 45 -1.05 -0.55 2.26
N LEU A 46 -2.34 -0.86 2.38
CA LEU A 46 -3.42 0.12 2.33
C LEU A 46 -3.35 1.13 3.49
N MET A 47 -2.97 0.68 4.69
CA MET A 47 -2.70 1.56 5.83
C MET A 47 -1.54 2.52 5.55
N CYS A 48 -0.43 2.00 5.03
CA CYS A 48 0.74 2.84 4.69
C CYS A 48 0.38 3.85 3.59
N ALA A 49 -0.31 3.40 2.54
CA ALA A 49 -0.81 4.28 1.49
C ALA A 49 -1.75 5.35 2.04
N THR A 50 -2.61 5.01 2.99
CA THR A 50 -3.51 5.99 3.64
C THR A 50 -2.72 7.00 4.48
N ALA A 51 -1.66 6.57 5.17
CA ALA A 51 -0.75 7.46 5.90
C ALA A 51 0.00 8.44 4.96
N THR A 52 0.25 8.06 3.71
CA THR A 52 0.85 8.93 2.68
C THR A 52 -0.18 9.82 1.99
N PHE A 53 -1.14 9.22 1.29
CA PHE A 53 -2.06 9.90 0.36
C PHE A 53 -3.33 10.40 1.06
N GLY A 54 -3.77 9.74 2.13
CA GLY A 54 -4.92 10.19 2.94
C GLY A 54 -4.70 11.55 3.60
N ARG A 55 -3.46 12.04 3.66
CA ARG A 55 -3.12 13.41 4.08
C ARG A 55 -3.77 14.49 3.19
N TYR A 56 -4.18 14.14 1.98
CA TYR A 56 -4.90 15.02 1.06
C TYR A 56 -6.43 14.81 1.08
N ASN A 57 -6.92 13.87 1.88
CA ASN A 57 -8.35 13.62 2.07
C ASN A 57 -8.61 13.22 3.54
N PRO A 58 -8.87 14.18 4.46
CA PRO A 58 -9.02 13.87 5.89
C PRO A 58 -10.08 12.81 6.20
N ARG A 59 -11.13 12.68 5.37
CA ARG A 59 -12.19 11.69 5.58
C ARG A 59 -11.67 10.26 5.46
N ILE A 60 -10.88 9.94 4.42
CA ILE A 60 -10.36 8.58 4.24
C ILE A 60 -9.47 8.15 5.42
N PHE A 61 -8.78 9.11 6.00
CA PHE A 61 -7.88 8.89 7.13
C PHE A 61 -8.65 8.45 8.38
N ASP A 62 -9.74 9.14 8.71
CA ASP A 62 -10.55 8.82 9.89
C ASP A 62 -11.38 7.54 9.69
N GLU A 63 -11.89 7.29 8.48
CA GLU A 63 -12.58 6.04 8.15
C GLU A 63 -11.63 4.83 8.19
N ALA A 64 -10.37 5.00 7.78
CA ALA A 64 -9.36 3.95 7.93
C ALA A 64 -9.06 3.64 9.39
N ILE A 65 -8.99 4.65 10.27
CA ILE A 65 -8.83 4.46 11.72
C ILE A 65 -10.02 3.69 12.30
N ASP A 66 -11.25 4.07 11.95
CA ASP A 66 -12.47 3.36 12.34
C ASP A 66 -12.40 1.88 11.95
N TRP A 67 -12.03 1.61 10.69
CA TRP A 67 -11.90 0.23 10.22
C TRP A 67 -10.79 -0.55 10.93
N MET A 68 -9.63 0.07 11.18
CA MET A 68 -8.51 -0.55 11.89
C MET A 68 -8.86 -0.93 13.33
N ALA A 69 -9.71 -0.14 13.97
CA ALA A 69 -10.21 -0.40 15.31
C ALA A 69 -11.15 -1.60 15.33
N GLU A 70 -12.15 -1.61 14.45
CA GLU A 70 -13.12 -2.71 14.34
C GLU A 70 -12.46 -4.03 13.91
N ASN A 71 -11.55 -3.96 12.94
CA ASN A 71 -10.94 -5.13 12.32
C ASN A 71 -9.54 -5.47 12.85
N GLN A 72 -9.17 -4.98 14.04
CA GLN A 72 -7.81 -5.13 14.59
C GLN A 72 -7.29 -6.57 14.65
N LYS A 73 -8.18 -7.56 14.83
CA LYS A 73 -7.85 -8.99 14.84
C LYS A 73 -7.35 -9.51 13.50
N LEU A 74 -7.61 -8.81 12.41
CA LEU A 74 -7.20 -9.14 11.05
C LEU A 74 -5.92 -8.42 10.63
N VAL A 75 -5.38 -7.52 11.45
CA VAL A 75 -4.20 -6.72 11.11
C VAL A 75 -2.93 -7.35 11.67
N ASN A 76 -1.91 -7.50 10.83
CA ASN A 76 -0.60 -7.97 11.23
C ASN A 76 0.33 -6.79 11.51
N VAL A 77 0.48 -6.39 12.77
CA VAL A 77 1.30 -5.23 13.17
C VAL A 77 2.78 -5.42 12.87
N ILE A 78 3.29 -6.65 12.92
CA ILE A 78 4.69 -6.95 12.56
C ILE A 78 4.89 -6.74 11.06
N ARG A 79 3.97 -7.27 10.24
CA ARG A 79 4.00 -7.05 8.80
C ARG A 79 3.80 -5.58 8.44
N ALA A 80 2.95 -4.85 9.15
CA ALA A 80 2.77 -3.41 8.94
C ALA A 80 4.08 -2.65 9.11
N LYS A 81 4.90 -2.99 10.11
CA LYS A 81 6.25 -2.44 10.26
C LYS A 81 7.15 -2.75 9.06
N ASN A 82 7.15 -4.00 8.61
CA ASN A 82 7.98 -4.40 7.47
C ASN A 82 7.54 -3.70 6.18
N VAL A 83 6.23 -3.62 5.93
CA VAL A 83 5.64 -2.92 4.78
C VAL A 83 6.01 -1.43 4.82
N ALA A 84 5.95 -0.81 6.00
CA ALA A 84 6.28 0.60 6.19
C ALA A 84 7.75 0.94 5.85
N ASN A 85 8.67 -0.04 5.87
CA ASN A 85 10.06 0.18 5.42
C ASN A 85 10.17 0.55 3.93
N ASN A 86 9.16 0.22 3.12
CA ASN A 86 9.13 0.62 1.72
C ASN A 86 8.82 2.11 1.53
N PHE A 87 8.32 2.78 2.56
CA PHE A 87 7.83 4.17 2.49
C PHE A 87 8.79 5.15 3.15
N ARG A 88 8.58 6.45 2.87
CA ARG A 88 9.30 7.56 3.49
C ARG A 88 9.14 7.61 5.02
N GLU A 89 10.08 8.26 5.69
CA GLU A 89 10.05 8.44 7.14
C GLU A 89 8.80 9.18 7.60
N GLU A 90 8.34 10.19 6.84
CA GLU A 90 7.11 10.91 7.17
C GLU A 90 5.89 9.99 7.20
N THR A 91 5.79 9.04 6.26
CA THR A 91 4.70 8.06 6.24
C THR A 91 4.76 7.14 7.46
N ARG A 92 5.97 6.73 7.88
CA ARG A 92 6.16 5.94 9.10
C ARG A 92 5.79 6.70 10.36
N ALA A 93 6.12 8.00 10.43
CA ALA A 93 5.75 8.86 11.54
C ALA A 93 4.23 8.99 11.67
N VAL A 94 3.54 9.21 10.55
CA VAL A 94 2.08 9.30 10.49
C VAL A 94 1.44 7.98 10.92
N LEU A 95 1.92 6.84 10.42
CA LEU A 95 1.41 5.53 10.83
C LEU A 95 1.70 5.23 12.31
N GLY A 96 2.85 5.67 12.83
CA GLY A 96 3.21 5.61 14.25
C GLY A 96 2.24 6.39 15.13
N ALA A 97 1.85 7.60 14.71
CA ALA A 97 0.85 8.42 15.40
C ALA A 97 -0.55 7.78 15.38
N VAL A 98 -0.95 7.19 14.24
CA VAL A 98 -2.19 6.41 14.14
C VAL A 98 -2.18 5.22 15.11
N PHE A 99 -1.09 4.48 15.16
CA PHE A 99 -0.95 3.35 16.07
C PHE A 99 -0.95 3.78 17.54
N ASP A 100 -0.37 4.94 17.85
CA ASP A 100 -0.44 5.52 19.20
C ASP A 100 -1.89 5.84 19.58
N TYR A 101 -2.63 6.47 18.66
CA TYR A 101 -4.06 6.74 18.84
C TYR A 101 -4.87 5.45 19.06
N LEU A 102 -4.71 4.45 18.20
CA LEU A 102 -5.37 3.14 18.37
C LEU A 102 -5.03 2.50 19.72
N SER A 103 -3.77 2.57 20.15
CA SER A 103 -3.34 1.96 21.40
C SER A 103 -3.85 2.69 22.65
N THR A 104 -3.96 4.02 22.61
CA THR A 104 -4.16 4.82 23.82
C THR A 104 -5.57 5.37 23.95
N GLU A 105 -6.14 5.91 22.88
CA GLU A 105 -7.52 6.39 22.88
C GLU A 105 -8.51 5.23 22.71
N MET A 106 -8.17 4.22 21.90
CA MET A 106 -9.04 3.06 21.66
C MET A 106 -8.66 1.82 22.47
N GLY A 107 -7.61 1.88 23.29
CA GLY A 107 -7.19 0.79 24.18
C GLY A 107 -6.63 -0.46 23.47
N LEU A 108 -6.31 -0.37 22.17
CA LEU A 108 -5.87 -1.49 21.34
C LEU A 108 -4.37 -1.75 21.49
N ARG A 109 -3.98 -2.33 22.63
CA ARG A 109 -2.58 -2.48 23.08
C ARG A 109 -1.61 -3.11 22.07
N LYS A 110 -2.08 -3.89 21.09
CA LYS A 110 -1.19 -4.47 20.05
C LYS A 110 -0.55 -3.42 19.14
N TYR A 111 -1.10 -2.21 19.07
CA TYR A 111 -0.60 -1.10 18.27
C TYR A 111 0.42 -0.23 19.01
N THR A 112 1.17 -0.77 19.98
CA THR A 112 2.19 0.02 20.68
C THR A 112 3.22 0.59 19.70
N SER A 113 3.31 1.92 19.62
CA SER A 113 4.23 2.62 18.72
C SER A 113 5.18 3.61 19.40
N ARG A 114 4.98 3.92 20.69
CA ARG A 114 5.74 4.96 21.41
C ARG A 114 7.24 4.69 21.59
N ASN A 115 7.71 3.49 21.29
CA ASN A 115 9.10 3.07 21.47
C ASN A 115 9.65 2.38 20.21
N GLY A 116 10.96 2.49 20.00
CA GLY A 116 11.70 1.80 18.94
C GLY A 116 11.31 2.28 17.54
N PHE A 117 11.18 1.33 16.60
CA PHE A 117 10.99 1.50 15.16
C PHE A 117 10.25 2.77 14.70
N TRP A 118 9.08 3.05 15.27
CA TRP A 118 8.25 4.17 14.80
C TRP A 118 8.79 5.53 15.26
N ARG A 119 9.33 5.61 16.47
CA ARG A 119 9.71 6.88 17.12
C ARG A 119 10.91 7.55 16.46
N GLU A 120 11.77 6.76 15.81
CA GLU A 120 12.96 7.23 15.08
C GLU A 120 12.61 8.17 13.91
N HIS A 121 11.34 8.16 13.46
CA HIS A 121 10.90 8.91 12.27
C HIS A 121 10.08 10.16 12.61
N VAL A 122 9.98 10.53 13.89
CA VAL A 122 9.21 11.71 14.31
C VAL A 122 9.87 12.99 13.77
N PRO A 123 9.10 13.90 13.13
CA PRO A 123 9.64 15.16 12.65
C PRO A 123 10.32 15.98 13.75
N ALA A 124 11.37 16.71 13.40
CA ALA A 124 12.06 17.61 14.33
C ALA A 124 11.21 18.81 14.76
N GLU A 125 10.27 19.22 13.92
CA GLU A 125 9.40 20.38 14.13
C GLU A 125 7.94 19.99 13.87
N GLU A 126 7.01 20.76 14.44
CA GLU A 126 5.58 20.52 14.22
C GLU A 126 5.22 20.67 12.75
N LYS A 127 4.56 19.65 12.20
CA LYS A 127 4.06 19.64 10.83
C LYS A 127 2.55 19.41 10.81
N GLU A 128 1.87 20.12 9.93
CA GLU A 128 0.47 19.82 9.64
C GLU A 128 0.35 18.41 9.05
N LEU A 129 -0.54 17.60 9.64
CA LEU A 129 -0.79 16.26 9.13
C LEU A 129 -1.42 16.35 7.74
N PHE A 130 -2.46 17.15 7.60
CA PHE A 130 -3.23 17.27 6.36
C PHE A 130 -2.64 18.36 5.46
N LYS A 131 -2.50 18.02 4.18
CA LYS A 131 -1.93 18.89 3.14
C LYS A 131 -3.01 19.65 2.34
N VAL A 132 -4.23 19.73 2.87
CA VAL A 132 -5.37 20.42 2.24
C VAL A 132 -5.39 21.88 2.70
N VAL A 133 -5.49 22.81 1.74
CA VAL A 133 -5.56 24.25 2.03
C VAL A 133 -6.92 24.58 2.65
N GLY A 134 -6.94 25.38 3.73
CA GLY A 134 -8.18 25.87 4.36
C GLY A 134 -8.84 24.89 5.33
N THR A 135 -8.38 23.63 5.42
CA THR A 135 -8.69 22.78 6.58
C THR A 135 -7.75 23.16 7.71
N GLY A 136 -7.91 24.37 8.26
CA GLY A 136 -7.10 24.85 9.37
C GLY A 136 -7.25 23.92 10.56
N ASN A 137 -6.28 23.00 10.76
CA ASN A 137 -6.28 22.03 11.85
C ASN A 137 -6.21 22.68 13.23
N ARG A 138 -5.84 23.96 13.32
CA ARG A 138 -5.87 24.76 14.56
C ARG A 138 -7.27 25.25 14.94
N GLU A 139 -8.23 25.27 14.02
CA GLU A 139 -9.59 25.76 14.23
C GLU A 139 -10.65 24.65 14.18
N VAL A 140 -10.26 23.40 14.45
CA VAL A 140 -11.22 22.29 14.53
C VAL A 140 -11.92 22.33 15.89
N PRO A 141 -13.27 22.39 15.96
CA PRO A 141 -14.00 22.28 17.21
C PRO A 141 -13.59 21.00 17.95
N GLY A 142 -13.08 21.14 19.18
CA GLY A 142 -12.59 20.04 20.01
C GLY A 142 -11.08 20.06 20.30
N GLY A 143 -10.31 20.95 19.67
CA GLY A 143 -8.86 21.08 19.89
C GLY A 143 -8.01 20.09 19.10
N ALA A 144 -6.69 20.19 19.24
CA ALA A 144 -5.74 19.29 18.60
C ALA A 144 -5.76 17.89 19.23
N SER A 145 -5.47 16.86 18.46
CA SER A 145 -5.29 15.49 18.99
C SER A 145 -3.93 15.37 19.67
N GLU A 146 -3.95 15.09 20.98
CA GLU A 146 -2.74 14.95 21.79
C GLU A 146 -1.84 13.82 21.29
N GLU A 147 -2.44 12.74 20.78
CA GLU A 147 -1.78 11.56 20.21
C GLU A 147 -0.95 11.97 19.02
N PHE A 148 -1.47 12.78 18.12
CA PHE A 148 -0.74 13.20 16.94
C PHE A 148 0.27 14.31 17.28
N LEU A 149 -0.07 15.21 18.21
CA LEU A 149 0.88 16.22 18.70
C LEU A 149 2.12 15.62 19.35
N ARG A 150 2.00 14.50 20.08
CA ARG A 150 3.16 13.75 20.60
C ARG A 150 4.13 13.31 19.49
N TRP A 151 3.63 13.18 18.27
CA TRP A 151 4.37 12.80 17.08
C TRP A 151 4.73 14.01 16.21
N MET A 152 4.64 15.23 16.74
CA MET A 152 4.88 16.49 16.03
C MET A 152 3.97 16.66 14.81
N LEU A 153 2.79 16.03 14.84
CA LEU A 153 1.79 16.09 13.77
C LEU A 153 0.55 16.85 14.27
N VAL A 154 0.29 18.00 13.67
CA VAL A 154 -0.85 18.85 14.02
C VAL A 154 -2.07 18.37 13.23
N ARG A 155 -3.12 17.99 13.96
CA ARG A 155 -4.47 17.72 13.43
C ARG A 155 -5.53 17.97 14.49
N GLY A 156 -6.76 18.23 14.06
CA GLY A 156 -7.92 18.16 14.95
C GLY A 156 -8.20 16.74 15.44
N LYS A 157 -9.08 16.60 16.44
CA LYS A 157 -9.52 15.28 16.96
C LYS A 157 -9.99 14.33 15.85
N VAL A 158 -9.67 13.05 16.00
CA VAL A 158 -10.15 11.96 15.14
C VAL A 158 -11.68 11.87 15.26
N ARG A 159 -12.37 11.77 14.13
CA ARG A 159 -13.83 11.65 14.07
C ARG A 159 -14.23 10.32 13.42
N THR A 160 -14.24 9.25 14.20
CA THR A 160 -14.76 7.96 13.73
C THR A 160 -16.28 7.98 13.70
N ARG A 161 -16.87 7.36 12.68
CA ARG A 161 -18.33 7.25 12.52
C ARG A 161 -18.89 5.95 13.09
N GLY A 162 -18.05 4.94 13.32
CA GLY A 162 -18.48 3.62 13.79
C GLY A 162 -19.32 2.87 12.75
N TYR A 163 -19.14 3.17 11.46
CA TYR A 163 -19.89 2.54 10.36
C TYR A 163 -19.04 1.56 9.55
N SER A 164 -17.76 1.44 9.86
CA SER A 164 -16.92 0.40 9.27
C SER A 164 -17.46 -0.98 9.63
N THR A 165 -17.48 -1.86 8.64
CA THR A 165 -17.81 -3.27 8.77
C THR A 165 -16.58 -4.13 8.48
N GLY A 166 -16.70 -5.43 8.75
CA GLY A 166 -15.63 -6.37 8.39
C GLY A 166 -15.62 -6.72 6.90
N PRO A 167 -14.47 -7.17 6.36
CA PRO A 167 -14.39 -7.66 4.99
C PRO A 167 -15.36 -8.83 4.76
N ASP A 168 -16.14 -8.76 3.69
CA ASP A 168 -16.92 -9.89 3.21
C ASP A 168 -15.95 -10.99 2.71
N ILE A 169 -15.87 -12.09 3.44
CA ILE A 169 -14.95 -13.20 3.17
C ILE A 169 -15.29 -13.99 1.90
N TYR A 170 -16.47 -13.78 1.31
CA TYR A 170 -16.86 -14.44 0.06
C TYR A 170 -16.46 -13.64 -1.17
N LYS A 171 -16.09 -12.37 -1.01
CA LYS A 171 -15.56 -11.54 -2.10
C LYS A 171 -14.10 -11.93 -2.42
N PRO A 172 -13.77 -12.22 -3.70
CA PRO A 172 -12.41 -12.64 -4.08
C PRO A 172 -11.30 -11.65 -3.70
N GLU A 173 -11.57 -10.35 -3.77
CA GLU A 173 -10.67 -9.27 -3.39
C GLU A 173 -10.29 -9.30 -1.90
N ASN A 174 -11.10 -9.95 -1.06
CA ASN A 174 -10.89 -10.09 0.37
C ASN A 174 -10.20 -11.41 0.76
N LEU A 175 -9.61 -12.13 -0.20
CA LEU A 175 -8.95 -13.42 0.02
C LEU A 175 -7.89 -13.36 1.15
N ALA A 176 -7.14 -12.25 1.28
CA ALA A 176 -6.16 -12.08 2.35
C ALA A 176 -6.80 -12.25 3.75
N PHE A 177 -7.98 -11.67 3.97
CA PHE A 177 -8.69 -11.76 5.25
C PHE A 177 -9.26 -13.15 5.49
N ARG A 178 -9.78 -13.80 4.45
CA ARG A 178 -10.27 -15.19 4.57
C ARG A 178 -9.14 -16.14 4.93
N LEU A 179 -7.97 -15.98 4.31
CA LEU A 179 -6.79 -16.78 4.65
C LEU A 179 -6.31 -16.53 6.07
N ARG A 180 -6.40 -15.29 6.56
CA ARG A 180 -6.10 -14.96 7.97
C ARG A 180 -7.08 -15.57 8.96
N TRP A 181 -8.36 -15.69 8.61
CA TRP A 181 -9.31 -16.44 9.41
C TRP A 181 -9.01 -17.95 9.46
N PHE A 182 -8.48 -18.51 8.37
CA PHE A 182 -8.22 -19.94 8.26
C PHE A 182 -6.86 -20.36 8.83
N PHE A 183 -5.79 -19.64 8.49
CA PHE A 183 -4.40 -19.95 8.88
C PHE A 183 -3.90 -19.13 10.08
N GLY A 184 -4.68 -18.14 10.52
CA GLY A 184 -4.28 -17.13 11.50
C GLY A 184 -3.55 -15.94 10.87
N VAL A 185 -3.42 -14.86 11.64
CA VAL A 185 -2.68 -13.64 11.22
C VAL A 185 -1.18 -13.86 11.41
N ASN A 186 -0.55 -14.50 10.42
CA ASN A 186 0.87 -14.85 10.45
C ASN A 186 1.43 -15.03 9.03
N ALA A 187 2.73 -15.32 8.93
CA ALA A 187 3.42 -15.50 7.66
C ALA A 187 2.84 -16.64 6.79
N ARG A 188 2.20 -17.67 7.37
CA ARG A 188 1.59 -18.78 6.63
C ARG A 188 0.42 -18.30 5.76
N ALA A 189 -0.43 -17.42 6.28
CA ALA A 189 -1.52 -16.82 5.51
C ALA A 189 -1.02 -16.00 4.32
N GLU A 190 0.11 -15.30 4.48
CA GLU A 190 0.68 -14.48 3.40
C GLU A 190 1.39 -15.33 2.34
N VAL A 191 2.16 -16.33 2.77
CA VAL A 191 2.87 -17.25 1.86
C VAL A 191 1.88 -18.06 1.03
N ILE A 192 0.83 -18.60 1.64
CA ILE A 192 -0.18 -19.36 0.89
C ILE A 192 -0.97 -18.45 -0.07
N ARG A 193 -1.27 -17.19 0.33
CA ARG A 193 -1.86 -16.18 -0.56
C ARG A 193 -1.01 -15.97 -1.80
N PHE A 194 0.31 -15.79 -1.62
CA PHE A 194 1.24 -15.63 -2.73
C PHE A 194 1.23 -16.85 -3.66
N LEU A 195 1.37 -18.07 -3.12
CA LEU A 195 1.43 -19.29 -3.93
C LEU A 195 0.11 -19.59 -4.65
N MET A 196 -1.04 -19.22 -4.07
CA MET A 196 -2.35 -19.41 -4.72
C MET A 196 -2.53 -18.50 -5.94
N LEU A 197 -1.93 -17.31 -5.92
CA LEU A 197 -2.14 -16.27 -6.94
C LEU A 197 -0.99 -16.19 -7.96
N ASN A 198 0.16 -16.78 -7.65
CA ASN A 198 1.31 -16.88 -8.54
C ASN A 198 1.51 -18.32 -9.01
N LYS A 199 2.33 -18.54 -10.05
CA LYS A 199 2.61 -19.90 -10.54
C LYS A 199 3.42 -20.71 -9.54
N ASP A 200 4.51 -20.10 -9.08
CA ASP A 200 5.47 -20.63 -8.12
C ASP A 200 6.30 -19.47 -7.56
N GLY A 201 7.20 -19.77 -6.64
CA GLY A 201 8.23 -18.83 -6.21
C GLY A 201 9.29 -19.49 -5.36
N ASN A 202 10.49 -18.93 -5.37
CA ASN A 202 11.55 -19.30 -4.43
C ASN A 202 11.40 -18.53 -3.11
N SER A 203 12.12 -18.95 -2.07
CA SER A 203 12.01 -18.33 -0.73
C SER A 203 12.30 -16.83 -0.71
N SER A 204 13.21 -16.34 -1.55
CA SER A 204 13.58 -14.93 -1.64
C SER A 204 12.49 -14.10 -2.31
N GLU A 205 12.00 -14.58 -3.45
CA GLU A 205 10.89 -13.95 -4.19
C GLU A 205 9.64 -13.85 -3.33
N VAL A 206 9.26 -14.94 -2.67
CA VAL A 206 8.09 -14.97 -1.79
C VAL A 206 8.29 -13.98 -0.64
N ALA A 207 9.47 -13.97 -0.01
CA ALA A 207 9.76 -13.09 1.12
C ALA A 207 9.68 -11.61 0.77
N LYS A 208 10.22 -11.22 -0.39
CA LYS A 208 10.09 -9.87 -0.93
C LYS A 208 8.62 -9.52 -1.17
N ALA A 209 7.88 -10.40 -1.84
CA ALA A 209 6.49 -10.13 -2.22
C ALA A 209 5.52 -10.01 -1.03
N VAL A 210 5.82 -10.68 0.10
CA VAL A 210 4.97 -10.67 1.30
C VAL A 210 5.49 -9.76 2.42
N ASP A 211 6.59 -9.03 2.20
CA ASP A 211 7.24 -8.15 3.18
C ASP A 211 7.57 -8.88 4.50
N GLN A 212 8.21 -10.05 4.41
CA GLN A 212 8.62 -10.86 5.56
C GLN A 212 10.08 -11.32 5.44
N ASN A 213 10.67 -11.76 6.55
CA ASN A 213 12.03 -12.27 6.56
C ASN A 213 12.14 -13.60 5.79
N GLN A 214 13.17 -13.74 4.95
CA GLN A 214 13.39 -14.93 4.12
C GLN A 214 13.51 -16.23 4.92
N ALA A 215 14.16 -16.23 6.09
CA ALA A 215 14.31 -17.42 6.92
C ALA A 215 12.95 -17.90 7.44
N GLN A 216 12.10 -16.98 7.90
CA GLN A 216 10.74 -17.30 8.34
C GLN A 216 9.90 -17.85 7.19
N VAL A 217 9.96 -17.22 6.02
CA VAL A 217 9.26 -17.67 4.81
C VAL A 217 9.75 -19.05 4.38
N HIS A 218 11.07 -19.29 4.39
CA HIS A 218 11.63 -20.60 4.09
C HIS A 218 11.13 -21.69 5.05
N THR A 219 11.04 -21.40 6.35
CA THR A 219 10.45 -22.32 7.34
C THR A 219 9.00 -22.64 7.00
N VAL A 220 8.17 -21.62 6.79
CA VAL A 220 6.75 -21.78 6.42
C VAL A 220 6.59 -22.60 5.13
N LEU A 221 7.40 -22.32 4.10
CA LEU A 221 7.37 -23.05 2.84
C LEU A 221 7.66 -24.55 3.05
N ASN A 222 8.65 -24.90 3.88
CA ASN A 222 8.94 -26.29 4.18
C ASN A 222 7.83 -26.95 5.03
N GLU A 223 7.20 -26.24 5.97
CA GLU A 223 6.04 -26.74 6.72
C GLU A 223 4.84 -27.02 5.80
N LEU A 224 4.59 -26.16 4.82
CA LEU A 224 3.54 -26.37 3.82
C LEU A 224 3.84 -27.60 2.94
N VAL A 225 5.11 -27.84 2.62
CA VAL A 225 5.53 -29.06 1.89
C VAL A 225 5.36 -30.30 2.77
N ASN A 226 5.81 -30.25 4.02
CA ASN A 226 5.74 -31.38 4.94
C ASN A 226 4.29 -31.75 5.31
N SER A 227 3.36 -30.79 5.27
CA SER A 227 1.92 -31.03 5.46
C SER A 227 1.20 -31.48 4.18
N GLY A 228 1.88 -31.55 3.04
CA GLY A 228 1.30 -31.93 1.75
C GLY A 228 0.49 -30.82 1.08
N LEU A 229 0.47 -29.62 1.65
CA LEU A 229 -0.27 -28.46 1.13
C LEU A 229 0.44 -27.76 -0.04
N ALA A 230 1.76 -27.92 -0.15
CA ALA A 230 2.60 -27.38 -1.21
C ALA A 230 3.56 -28.44 -1.78
N LYS A 231 4.09 -28.17 -2.97
CA LYS A 231 5.12 -28.98 -3.64
C LYS A 231 6.42 -28.18 -3.71
N LYS A 232 7.55 -28.88 -3.59
CA LYS A 232 8.90 -28.33 -3.77
C LYS A 232 9.58 -29.04 -4.93
N TYR A 233 10.12 -28.29 -5.87
CA TYR A 233 10.85 -28.81 -7.03
C TYR A 233 12.04 -27.92 -7.39
N GLY A 234 12.82 -28.34 -8.39
CA GLY A 234 14.06 -27.68 -8.80
C GLY A 234 15.34 -28.36 -8.28
N LYS A 235 16.47 -28.06 -8.90
CA LYS A 235 17.81 -28.61 -8.57
C LYS A 235 18.69 -27.54 -7.92
N GLY A 236 19.59 -27.96 -7.02
CA GLY A 236 20.54 -27.05 -6.37
C GLY A 236 19.87 -25.97 -5.50
N ARG A 237 20.34 -24.73 -5.60
CA ARG A 237 19.89 -23.56 -4.83
C ARG A 237 18.57 -22.96 -5.33
N GLU A 238 18.13 -23.31 -6.54
CA GLU A 238 16.88 -22.85 -7.15
C GLU A 238 15.72 -23.78 -6.79
N LYS A 239 15.30 -23.72 -5.52
CA LYS A 239 14.12 -24.45 -5.04
C LYS A 239 12.88 -23.57 -5.23
N LEU A 240 11.97 -24.04 -6.05
CA LEU A 240 10.66 -23.44 -6.28
C LEU A 240 9.60 -24.17 -5.48
N TYR A 241 8.63 -23.40 -5.00
CA TYR A 241 7.48 -23.88 -4.25
C TYR A 241 6.21 -23.50 -5.00
N SER A 242 5.23 -24.41 -5.02
CA SER A 242 3.92 -24.16 -5.61
C SER A 242 2.82 -24.90 -4.87
N VAL A 243 1.57 -24.55 -5.16
CA VAL A 243 0.38 -25.22 -4.65
C VAL A 243 -0.48 -25.71 -5.82
N GLU A 244 -1.38 -26.66 -5.55
CA GLU A 244 -2.43 -27.01 -6.53
C GLU A 244 -3.49 -25.89 -6.55
N ARG A 245 -3.31 -24.93 -7.46
CA ARG A 245 -4.14 -23.72 -7.52
C ARG A 245 -5.62 -23.99 -7.77
N THR A 246 -5.97 -24.96 -8.60
CA THR A 246 -7.38 -25.30 -8.89
C THR A 246 -8.08 -25.86 -7.65
N THR A 247 -7.40 -26.70 -6.87
CA THR A 247 -7.91 -27.23 -5.61
C THR A 247 -8.16 -26.09 -4.61
N TYR A 248 -7.20 -25.19 -4.45
CA TYR A 248 -7.35 -24.06 -3.53
C TYR A 248 -8.39 -23.04 -4.00
N GLN A 249 -8.47 -22.78 -5.31
CA GLN A 249 -9.51 -21.93 -5.88
C GLN A 249 -10.90 -22.50 -5.62
N ALA A 250 -11.09 -23.80 -5.82
CA ALA A 250 -12.36 -24.47 -5.51
C ALA A 250 -12.67 -24.41 -4.01
N PHE A 251 -11.70 -24.74 -3.15
CA PHE A 251 -11.86 -24.74 -1.70
C PHE A 251 -12.24 -23.35 -1.15
N PHE A 252 -11.60 -22.30 -1.64
CA PHE A 252 -11.90 -20.92 -1.26
C PHE A 252 -13.00 -20.27 -2.11
N GLY A 253 -13.67 -21.01 -3.00
CA GLY A 253 -14.77 -20.48 -3.82
C GLY A 253 -14.37 -19.29 -4.71
N LEU A 254 -13.12 -19.25 -5.17
CA LEU A 254 -12.60 -18.19 -6.02
C LEU A 254 -13.14 -18.38 -7.45
N SER A 255 -14.30 -17.79 -7.73
CA SER A 255 -14.99 -17.89 -9.02
C SER A 255 -14.29 -17.12 -10.16
N LYS A 256 -13.39 -16.20 -9.82
CA LYS A 256 -12.64 -15.38 -10.79
C LYS A 256 -11.17 -15.31 -10.41
N PRO A 257 -10.26 -15.35 -11.39
CA PRO A 257 -8.84 -15.15 -11.12
C PRO A 257 -8.61 -13.77 -10.50
N GLN A 258 -7.85 -13.74 -9.41
CA GLN A 258 -7.36 -12.50 -8.80
C GLN A 258 -5.88 -12.34 -9.12
N LYS A 259 -5.46 -11.11 -9.38
CA LYS A 259 -4.04 -10.76 -9.49
C LYS A 259 -3.45 -10.64 -8.09
N TYR A 260 -2.25 -11.17 -7.90
CA TYR A 260 -1.38 -10.74 -6.80
C TYR A 260 -0.74 -9.44 -7.22
N LEU A 261 -0.97 -8.37 -6.45
CA LEU A 261 -0.28 -7.11 -6.62
C LEU A 261 0.54 -6.84 -5.36
N TRP A 262 1.83 -6.53 -5.50
CA TRP A 262 2.65 -6.08 -4.38
C TRP A 262 2.36 -4.61 -4.10
N TRP A 263 1.23 -4.38 -3.42
CA TRP A 263 0.69 -3.05 -3.13
C TRP A 263 1.66 -2.15 -2.37
N ALA A 264 2.50 -2.71 -1.48
CA ALA A 264 3.53 -1.94 -0.78
C ALA A 264 4.55 -1.33 -1.74
N GLY A 265 4.99 -2.09 -2.75
CA GLY A 265 5.85 -1.60 -3.82
C GLY A 265 5.14 -0.56 -4.69
N ILE A 266 3.92 -0.86 -5.15
CA ILE A 266 3.17 0.05 -6.02
C ILE A 266 2.96 1.41 -5.32
N PHE A 267 2.44 1.43 -4.10
CA PHE A 267 2.20 2.68 -3.38
C PHE A 267 3.50 3.42 -3.01
N SER A 268 4.60 2.71 -2.70
CA SER A 268 5.89 3.37 -2.46
C SER A 268 6.51 3.96 -3.73
N ALA A 269 6.32 3.34 -4.89
CA ALA A 269 6.69 3.92 -6.18
C ALA A 269 5.89 5.19 -6.46
N LEU A 270 4.59 5.20 -6.16
CA LEU A 270 3.77 6.42 -6.30
C LEU A 270 4.16 7.51 -5.31
N GLU A 271 4.52 7.15 -4.07
CA GLU A 271 5.05 8.11 -3.08
C GLU A 271 6.34 8.74 -3.59
N LYS A 272 7.27 7.93 -4.14
CA LYS A 272 8.51 8.41 -4.76
C LYS A 272 8.20 9.40 -5.89
N VAL A 273 7.30 9.07 -6.80
CA VAL A 273 6.92 9.97 -7.91
C VAL A 273 6.31 11.27 -7.40
N LEU A 274 5.41 11.20 -6.43
CA LEU A 274 4.69 12.37 -5.91
C LEU A 274 5.64 13.36 -5.23
N TYR A 275 6.68 12.85 -4.55
CA TYR A 275 7.54 13.66 -3.72
C TYR A 275 8.99 13.80 -4.20
N ASP A 276 9.30 13.32 -5.41
CA ASP A 276 10.67 13.34 -5.92
C ASP A 276 11.27 14.75 -5.95
N GLU A 277 10.47 15.76 -6.27
CA GLU A 277 10.88 17.18 -6.26
C GLU A 277 11.19 17.70 -4.85
N GLU A 278 10.42 17.30 -3.84
CA GLU A 278 10.65 17.68 -2.45
C GLU A 278 11.95 17.04 -1.92
N ASP A 279 12.17 15.78 -2.28
CA ASP A 279 13.30 14.99 -1.78
C ASP A 279 14.61 15.25 -2.56
N ASN A 280 14.52 15.76 -3.80
CA ASN A 280 15.67 15.94 -4.70
C ASN A 280 15.61 17.29 -5.47
N PRO A 281 15.44 18.43 -4.77
CA PRO A 281 15.16 19.73 -5.39
C PRO A 281 16.26 20.22 -6.36
N GLU A 282 17.49 19.74 -6.21
CA GLU A 282 18.61 20.04 -7.11
C GLU A 282 18.40 19.56 -8.55
N TRP A 283 17.66 18.46 -8.74
CA TRP A 283 17.37 17.92 -10.06
C TRP A 283 16.32 18.73 -10.82
N TYR A 284 15.57 19.57 -10.14
CA TYR A 284 14.48 20.37 -10.70
C TYR A 284 14.91 21.81 -11.05
N ARG A 285 16.21 22.10 -10.99
CA ARG A 285 16.78 23.44 -11.26
C ARG A 285 16.91 23.78 -12.74
N SER A 286 16.91 22.79 -13.64
CA SER A 286 16.97 22.99 -15.10
C SER A 286 16.24 21.87 -15.84
N GLU A 287 15.80 22.15 -17.07
CA GLU A 287 15.11 21.15 -17.91
C GLU A 287 15.96 19.90 -18.17
N TYR A 288 17.26 20.10 -18.39
CA TYR A 288 18.20 19.00 -18.61
C TYR A 288 18.30 18.06 -17.41
N LEU A 289 18.49 18.62 -16.21
CA LEU A 289 18.56 17.82 -14.97
C LEU A 289 17.24 17.11 -14.70
N MET A 290 16.12 17.79 -14.92
CA MET A 290 14.79 17.22 -14.74
C MET A 290 14.56 16.05 -15.70
N SER A 291 14.93 16.19 -16.98
CA SER A 291 14.83 15.10 -17.96
C SER A 291 15.69 13.89 -17.55
N SER A 292 16.91 14.11 -17.06
CA SER A 292 17.75 13.04 -16.52
C SER A 292 17.10 12.35 -15.33
N ARG A 293 16.56 13.12 -14.37
CA ARG A 293 15.90 12.57 -13.19
C ARG A 293 14.68 11.72 -13.53
N PHE A 294 13.90 12.12 -14.53
CA PHE A 294 12.75 11.35 -15.00
C PHE A 294 13.16 10.00 -15.61
N ARG A 295 14.35 9.87 -16.21
CA ARG A 295 14.88 8.58 -16.67
C ARG A 295 15.22 7.66 -15.49
N ASP A 296 15.89 8.20 -14.48
CA ASP A 296 16.21 7.46 -13.25
C ASP A 296 14.92 6.99 -12.54
N LEU A 297 13.91 7.88 -12.47
CA LEU A 297 12.58 7.54 -11.96
C LEU A 297 11.91 6.44 -12.78
N THR A 298 11.99 6.47 -14.11
CA THR A 298 11.43 5.39 -14.92
C THR A 298 12.05 4.04 -14.59
N GLU A 299 13.38 3.94 -14.46
CA GLU A 299 14.05 2.68 -14.14
C GLU A 299 13.57 2.13 -12.79
N ALA A 300 13.54 3.01 -11.77
CA ALA A 300 13.10 2.64 -10.43
C ALA A 300 11.61 2.24 -10.40
N VAL A 301 10.73 3.08 -10.95
CA VAL A 301 9.27 2.88 -10.92
C VAL A 301 8.86 1.67 -11.77
N SER A 302 9.39 1.53 -12.98
CA SER A 302 9.04 0.40 -13.86
C SER A 302 9.49 -0.95 -13.28
N THR A 303 10.65 -0.99 -12.62
CA THR A 303 11.10 -2.18 -11.90
C THR A 303 10.14 -2.54 -10.78
N ILE A 304 9.74 -1.57 -9.97
CA ILE A 304 8.79 -1.79 -8.87
C ILE A 304 7.41 -2.18 -9.38
N PHE A 305 6.91 -1.57 -10.46
CA PHE A 305 5.62 -1.91 -11.07
C PHE A 305 5.63 -3.33 -11.64
N ARG A 306 6.70 -3.73 -12.34
CA ARG A 306 6.87 -5.09 -12.85
C ARG A 306 6.93 -6.12 -11.72
N ASP A 307 7.76 -5.89 -10.70
CA ASP A 307 7.84 -6.73 -9.50
C ASP A 307 6.50 -6.71 -8.73
N GLY A 308 5.77 -5.61 -8.87
CA GLY A 308 4.42 -5.33 -8.41
C GLY A 308 3.34 -6.19 -9.02
N GLY A 309 3.62 -6.92 -10.10
CA GLY A 309 2.65 -7.68 -10.86
C GLY A 309 1.88 -6.86 -11.90
N LEU A 310 2.30 -5.61 -12.15
CA LEU A 310 1.73 -4.76 -13.21
C LEU A 310 2.40 -5.08 -14.55
N LYS A 311 1.57 -5.13 -15.60
CA LYS A 311 2.04 -5.15 -16.98
C LYS A 311 2.01 -3.71 -17.47
N THR A 312 3.16 -3.15 -17.83
CA THR A 312 3.25 -1.74 -18.18
C THR A 312 4.14 -1.57 -19.41
N ASP A 313 3.72 -0.73 -20.34
CA ASP A 313 4.51 -0.39 -21.52
C ASP A 313 5.49 0.75 -21.18
N VAL A 314 6.68 0.36 -20.73
CA VAL A 314 7.71 1.31 -20.27
C VAL A 314 8.18 2.18 -21.44
N PRO A 315 8.20 3.52 -21.30
CA PRO A 315 8.62 4.41 -22.37
C PRO A 315 10.10 4.22 -22.72
N ASP A 316 10.38 3.98 -24.01
CA ASP A 316 11.73 3.76 -24.53
C ASP A 316 12.60 5.02 -24.41
N MET A 317 13.58 4.98 -23.51
CA MET A 317 14.52 6.06 -23.23
C MET A 317 15.35 6.49 -24.46
N ASN A 318 15.53 5.61 -25.45
CA ASN A 318 16.27 5.92 -26.68
C ASN A 318 15.39 6.61 -27.73
N ARG A 319 14.06 6.46 -27.64
CA ARG A 319 13.11 6.99 -28.61
C ARG A 319 12.79 8.47 -28.39
N TYR A 320 12.76 8.92 -27.14
CA TYR A 320 12.48 10.33 -26.80
C TYR A 320 13.78 11.10 -26.52
N ARG A 321 13.93 12.29 -27.11
CA ARG A 321 15.13 13.12 -26.95
C ARG A 321 14.89 14.22 -25.92
N GLY A 322 15.83 14.38 -24.99
CA GLY A 322 15.83 15.49 -24.02
C GLY A 322 14.49 15.65 -23.29
N GLU A 323 13.87 16.81 -23.45
CA GLU A 323 12.65 17.22 -22.73
C GLU A 323 11.39 16.42 -23.12
N GLU A 324 11.38 15.75 -24.28
CA GLU A 324 10.25 14.93 -24.76
C GLU A 324 10.01 13.68 -23.91
N TYR A 325 11.00 13.24 -23.13
CA TYR A 325 10.87 12.04 -22.30
C TYR A 325 9.95 12.27 -21.09
N ARG A 326 9.88 13.50 -20.57
CA ARG A 326 9.09 13.81 -19.38
C ARG A 326 7.60 13.55 -19.59
N PRO A 327 6.93 14.08 -20.64
CA PRO A 327 5.54 13.72 -20.92
C PRO A 327 5.33 12.20 -21.06
N ALA A 328 6.24 11.50 -21.74
CA ALA A 328 6.12 10.04 -21.91
C ALA A 328 6.14 9.27 -20.57
N PHE A 329 6.98 9.69 -19.61
CA PHE A 329 6.96 9.12 -18.26
C PHE A 329 5.69 9.48 -17.49
N MET A 330 5.23 10.74 -17.59
CA MET A 330 4.00 11.18 -16.93
C MET A 330 2.79 10.38 -17.41
N ASP A 331 2.66 10.22 -18.73
CA ASP A 331 1.61 9.42 -19.37
C ASP A 331 1.70 7.97 -18.94
N TYR A 332 2.90 7.37 -18.94
CA TYR A 332 3.14 6.01 -18.45
C TYR A 332 2.59 5.76 -17.04
N VAL A 333 2.87 6.67 -16.09
CA VAL A 333 2.37 6.54 -14.71
C VAL A 333 0.84 6.73 -14.67
N ILE A 334 0.31 7.73 -15.36
CA ILE A 334 -1.13 8.05 -15.39
C ILE A 334 -1.94 6.90 -16.02
N GLU A 335 -1.46 6.31 -17.11
CA GLU A 335 -2.09 5.18 -17.79
C GLU A 335 -2.07 3.94 -16.92
N THR A 336 -0.93 3.62 -16.30
CA THR A 336 -0.81 2.49 -15.35
C THR A 336 -1.81 2.61 -14.20
N LEU A 337 -1.95 3.81 -13.63
CA LEU A 337 -2.96 4.10 -12.59
C LEU A 337 -4.39 4.04 -13.15
N GLY A 338 -4.59 4.50 -14.38
CA GLY A 338 -5.86 4.44 -15.10
C GLY A 338 -6.35 3.00 -15.30
N GLU A 339 -5.45 2.06 -15.59
CA GLU A 339 -5.79 0.64 -15.68
C GLU A 339 -6.20 0.06 -14.33
N LEU A 340 -5.44 0.37 -13.28
CA LEU A 340 -5.74 -0.06 -11.91
C LEU A 340 -7.07 0.49 -11.39
N ALA A 341 -7.37 1.76 -11.70
CA ALA A 341 -8.66 2.37 -11.39
C ALA A 341 -9.78 1.90 -12.34
N GLY A 342 -9.49 1.62 -13.61
CA GLY A 342 -10.46 1.18 -14.62
C GLY A 342 -11.00 -0.24 -14.37
N ASP A 343 -10.17 -1.12 -13.80
CA ASP A 343 -10.61 -2.41 -13.23
C ASP A 343 -11.64 -2.20 -12.09
N THR A 344 -11.71 -1.01 -11.47
CA THR A 344 -12.71 -0.64 -10.45
C THR A 344 -13.94 0.09 -11.00
N GLN A 345 -13.82 0.85 -12.11
CA GLN A 345 -14.94 1.64 -12.68
C GLN A 345 -15.79 0.93 -13.74
N LYS A 346 -15.32 -0.17 -14.35
CA LYS A 346 -16.00 -0.88 -15.47
C LYS A 346 -17.36 -1.54 -15.15
N ARG A 347 -18.01 -1.25 -14.02
CA ARG A 347 -19.32 -1.82 -13.65
C ARG A 347 -20.37 -0.80 -13.22
N ARG A 348 -20.38 0.38 -13.83
CA ARG A 348 -21.59 1.22 -13.95
C ARG A 348 -22.10 1.20 -15.38
N ARG A 349 -22.89 0.17 -15.70
CA ARG A 349 -24.02 0.22 -16.63
C ARG A 349 -25.07 -0.76 -16.17
#